data_AF-A0A2V7CKJ7-F1
#
_entry.id   AF-A0A2V7CKJ7-F1
#
_cell.length_a   1.000
_cell.length_b   1.000
_cell.length_c   1.000
_cell.angle_alpha   90.00
_cell.angle_beta   90.00
_cell.angle_gamma   90.00
#
_symmetry.space_group_name_H-M   'P 1'
#
loop_
_entity.id
_entity.type
_entity.pdbx_description
1 polymer ?
#
loop_
_entity_poly.entity_id
_entity_poly.type
_entity_poly.pdbx_seq_one_letter_code
_entity_poly.pdbx_strand_id
1 'polypeptide(L)' 'MNFFRSEEDLRAWRAANPTAEGAGITLVEGFKLGRRIFGGLLTGESG' A
#
# COMPACT_ATOMS: atom_id res chain seq x y z
N MET A 1 4.82 -4.49 -6.36
CA MET A 1 3.58 -3.95 -5.76
C MET A 1 2.43 -4.42 -6.64
N ASN A 2 1.42 -5.09 -6.08
CA ASN A 2 0.30 -5.64 -6.84
C ASN A 2 -0.96 -4.80 -6.60
N PHE A 3 -1.72 -4.52 -7.65
CA PHE A 3 -3.03 -3.87 -7.55
C PHE A 3 -4.12 -4.91 -7.74
N PHE A 4 -5.13 -4.85 -6.88
CA PHE A 4 -6.29 -5.74 -6.88
C PHE A 4 -7.54 -4.94 -7.18
N ARG A 5 -8.52 -5.56 -7.84
CA ARG A 5 -9.79 -4.89 -8.19
C ARG A 5 -10.63 -4.58 -6.95
N SER A 6 -10.51 -5.38 -5.90
CA SER A 6 -11.17 -5.20 -4.62
C SER A 6 -10.30 -5.71 -3.45
N GLU A 7 -10.68 -5.37 -2.21
CA GLU A 7 -10.07 -5.95 -1.02
C GLU A 7 -10.35 -7.46 -0.89
N GLU A 8 -11.47 -7.94 -1.44
CA GLU A 8 -11.80 -9.35 -1.45
C GLU A 8 -10.81 -10.14 -2.32
N ASP A 9 -10.49 -9.63 -3.52
CA ASP A 9 -9.47 -10.23 -4.40
C ASP A 9 -8.09 -10.27 -3.74
N LEU A 10 -7.74 -9.20 -3.02
CA LEU A 10 -6.50 -9.13 -2.23
C LEU A 10 -6.49 -10.19 -1.12
N ARG A 11 -7.58 -10.34 -0.36
CA ARG A 11 -7.70 -11.33 0.72
C ARG A 11 -7.62 -12.75 0.16
N ALA A 12 -8.33 -13.04 -0.92
CA ALA A 12 -8.29 -14.34 -1.59
C ALA A 12 -6.86 -14.67 -2.08
N TRP A 13 -6.19 -13.70 -2.71
CA TRP A 13 -4.82 -13.89 -3.14
C TRP A 13 -3.85 -14.11 -1.97
N ARG A 14 -3.99 -13.37 -0.85
CA ARG A 14 -3.15 -13.57 0.34
C ARG A 14 -3.36 -14.93 0.99
N ALA A 15 -4.60 -15.40 1.06
CA ALA A 15 -4.90 -16.74 1.58
C ALA A 15 -4.23 -17.84 0.74
N ALA A 16 -4.16 -17.66 -0.58
CA ALA A 16 -3.48 -18.58 -1.49
C ALA A 16 -1.94 -18.44 -1.48
N ASN A 17 -1.39 -17.34 -0.95
CA ASN A 17 0.04 -17.03 -0.97
C ASN A 17 0.55 -16.66 0.46
N PRO A 18 0.50 -17.60 1.42
CA PRO A 18 0.75 -17.29 2.83
C PRO A 18 2.19 -16.88 3.14
N THR A 19 3.15 -17.28 2.31
CA THR A 19 4.58 -16.94 2.46
C THR A 19 4.96 -15.65 1.72
N ALA A 20 4.03 -15.02 1.00
CA ALA A 20 4.30 -13.78 0.30
C ALA A 20 4.64 -12.67 1.32
N GLU A 21 5.81 -12.06 1.16
CA GLU A 21 6.22 -10.94 2.00
C GLU A 21 5.36 -9.68 1.77
N GLY A 22 5.31 -8.81 2.78
CA GLY A 22 4.57 -7.55 2.74
C GLY A 22 3.15 -7.64 3.32
N ALA A 23 2.37 -6.58 3.11
CA ALA A 23 1.01 -6.43 3.62
C ALA A 23 0.07 -5.92 2.53
N GLY A 24 -1.20 -6.31 2.64
CA GLY A 24 -2.28 -5.72 1.86
C GLY A 24 -2.78 -4.43 2.50
N ILE A 25 -3.06 -3.42 1.69
CA ILE A 25 -3.53 -2.10 2.15
C ILE A 25 -4.55 -1.54 1.15
N THR A 26 -5.48 -0.72 1.63
CA THR A 26 -6.41 0.00 0.74
C THR A 26 -5.67 1.10 -0.01
N LEU A 27 -6.23 1.57 -1.14
CA LEU A 27 -5.65 2.69 -1.89
C LEU A 27 -5.52 3.96 -1.02
N VAL A 28 -6.53 4.26 -0.20
CA VAL A 28 -6.54 5.43 0.69
C VAL A 28 -5.41 5.34 1.72
N GLU A 29 -5.24 4.19 2.37
CA GLU A 29 -4.17 3.98 3.33
C GLU A 29 -2.78 3.97 2.66
N GLY A 30 -2.69 3.47 1.42
CA GLY A 30 -1.48 3.57 0.60
C GLY A 30 -1.04 5.01 0.33
N PHE A 31 -1.97 5.91 0.03
CA PHE A 31 -1.67 7.34 -0.14
C PHE A 31 -1.23 8.01 1.17
N LYS A 32 -1.86 7.67 2.30
CA LYS A 32 -1.42 8.17 3.62
C LYS A 32 -0.02 7.71 3.96
N LEU A 33 0.30 6.45 3.69
CA LEU A 33 1.64 5.89 3.88
C LEU A 33 2.67 6.59 2.97
N GLY A 34 2.32 6.80 1.69
CA GLY A 34 3.15 7.55 0.76
C GLY A 34 3.45 8.97 1.26
N ARG A 35 2.42 9.70 1.72
CA ARG A 35 2.62 11.02 2.34
C ARG A 35 3.49 10.97 3.59
N ARG A 36 3.37 9.94 4.42
CA ARG A 36 4.21 9.79 5.62
C ARG A 36 5.68 9.54 5.26
N ILE A 37 5.95 8.69 4.27
CA ILE A 37 7.31 8.31 3.87
C ILE A 37 7.98 9.44 3.08
N PHE A 38 7.24 10.05 2.15
CA PHE A 38 7.78 11.01 1.19
C PHE A 38 7.37 12.46 1.48
N GLY A 39 6.77 12.74 2.64
CA GLY A 39 6.10 14.00 2.96
C GLY A 39 6.88 15.27 2.61
N GLY A 40 8.16 15.35 3.00
CA GLY A 40 9.01 16.49 2.66
C GLY A 40 9.47 16.54 1.19
N LEU A 41 9.53 15.39 0.50
CA LEU A 41 9.92 15.32 -0.91
C LEU A 41 8.80 15.77 -1.86
N LEU A 42 7.54 15.55 -1.49
CA LEU A 42 6.38 15.84 -2.35
C LEU A 42 5.79 17.24 -2.15
N THR A 43 5.96 17.85 -0.97
CA THR A 43 5.48 19.22 -0.70
C THR A 43 6.52 20.30 -1.01
N GLY A 44 7.77 19.92 -1.32
CA GLY A 44 8.87 20.88 -1.50
C GLY A 44 9.26 21.60 -0.20
N GLU A 45 8.71 21.18 0.94
CA GLU A 45 9.15 21.57 2.28
C GLU A 45 10.41 20.79 2.60
N SER A 46 11.50 21.16 1.93
CA SER A 46 12.85 20.87 2.40
C SER A 46 12.99 21.50 3.78
N GLY A 47 13.39 20.70 4.77
CA GLY A 47 13.77 21.20 6.09
C GLY A 47 14.96 22.16 6.02
#